data_AF-A0A7R9PNI4-F1
#
_entry.id   AF-A0A7R9PNI4-F1
#
_cell.length_a   1.000
_cell.length_b   1.000
_cell.length_c   1.000
_cell.angle_alpha   90.00
_cell.angle_beta   90.00
_cell.angle_gamma   90.00
#
_symmetry.space_group_name_H-M   'P 1'
#
loop_
_entity.id
_entity.type
_entity.pdbx_description
1 polymer ?
#
loop_
_entity_poly.entity_id
_entity_poly.type
_entity_poly.pdbx_seq_one_letter_code
_entity_poly.pdbx_strand_id
1 'polypeptide(L)' 'MKPVKYEHFRAATTTSTGAVLPEPRKTPFGFIGLFFAVIPGLMIGAFISQRIANFLEENDLFVPSDDDDDDD' A
#
# COMPACT_ATOMS: atom_id res chain seq x y z
N MET A 1 -45.23 -3.25 -27.35
CA MET A 1 -44.11 -4.18 -27.09
C MET A 1 -42.92 -3.36 -26.60
N LYS A 2 -42.48 -3.47 -25.34
CA LYS A 2 -41.31 -2.72 -24.83
C LYS A 2 -40.07 -3.63 -24.89
N PRO A 3 -38.89 -3.13 -25.28
CA PRO A 3 -37.69 -3.95 -25.31
C PRO A 3 -37.24 -4.27 -23.88
N VAL A 4 -37.05 -5.56 -23.59
CA VAL A 4 -36.47 -6.05 -22.34
C VAL A 4 -34.97 -5.72 -22.39
N LYS A 5 -34.52 -4.84 -21.49
CA LYS A 5 -33.08 -4.59 -21.30
C LYS A 5 -32.51 -5.76 -20.50
N TYR A 6 -31.62 -6.53 -21.12
CA TYR A 6 -30.87 -7.57 -20.41
C TYR A 6 -29.75 -6.88 -19.62
N GLU A 7 -29.86 -6.92 -18.30
CA GLU A 7 -28.77 -6.52 -17.43
C GLU A 7 -27.64 -7.55 -17.57
N HIS A 8 -26.48 -7.12 -18.04
CA HIS A 8 -25.33 -8.01 -18.21
C HIS A 8 -24.73 -8.36 -16.84
N PHE A 9 -25.16 -9.49 -16.27
CA PHE A 9 -24.55 -10.04 -15.06
C PHE A 9 -23.11 -10.48 -15.36
N ARG A 10 -22.12 -9.82 -14.73
CA ARG A 10 -20.72 -10.23 -14.83
C ARG A 10 -20.47 -11.36 -13.84
N ALA A 11 -20.50 -12.60 -14.34
CA ALA A 11 -20.10 -13.75 -13.54
C ALA A 11 -18.58 -13.71 -13.29
N ALA A 12 -18.17 -13.86 -12.03
CA ALA A 12 -16.77 -13.81 -11.62
C ALA A 12 -15.99 -15.09 -11.98
N THR A 13 -16.69 -16.22 -12.10
CA THR A 13 -16.10 -17.56 -12.28
C THR A 13 -16.47 -18.22 -13.61
N THR A 14 -17.52 -17.75 -14.28
CA THR A 14 -18.03 -18.36 -15.52
C THR A 14 -18.21 -17.34 -16.64
N THR A 15 -18.13 -17.80 -17.89
CA THR A 15 -18.48 -17.02 -19.08
C THR A 15 -20.01 -16.93 -19.22
N SER A 16 -20.50 -16.08 -20.14
CA SER A 16 -21.93 -16.01 -20.50
C SER A 16 -22.48 -17.31 -21.07
N THR A 17 -21.61 -18.20 -21.56
CA THR A 17 -21.96 -19.56 -22.03
C THR A 17 -21.92 -20.61 -20.92
N GLY A 18 -21.55 -20.24 -19.69
CA GLY A 18 -21.44 -21.15 -18.54
C GLY A 18 -20.10 -21.89 -18.43
N ALA A 19 -19.11 -21.58 -19.27
CA ALA A 19 -17.77 -22.16 -19.17
C ALA A 19 -17.00 -21.55 -17.99
N VAL A 20 -16.17 -22.34 -17.29
CA VAL A 20 -15.32 -21.83 -16.20
C VAL A 20 -14.19 -20.97 -16.77
N LEU A 21 -13.91 -19.84 -16.12
CA LEU A 21 -12.81 -18.96 -16.52
C LEU A 21 -11.44 -19.65 -16.35
N PRO A 22 -10.45 -19.31 -17.20
CA PRO A 22 -9.10 -19.85 -17.07
C PRO A 22 -8.46 -19.42 -15.75
N GLU A 23 -7.43 -20.19 -15.33
CA GLU A 23 -6.71 -19.89 -14.11
C GLU A 23 -6.14 -18.46 -14.12
N PRO A 24 -6.29 -17.69 -13.02
CA PRO A 24 -5.68 -16.39 -12.88
C PRO A 24 -4.17 -16.45 -13.09
N ARG A 25 -3.61 -15.44 -13.77
CA ARG A 25 -2.17 -15.39 -13.99
C ARG A 25 -1.44 -15.16 -12.67
N LYS A 26 -0.49 -16.04 -12.37
CA LYS A 26 0.41 -15.93 -11.20
C LYS A 26 1.65 -15.15 -11.60
N THR A 27 2.01 -14.14 -10.82
CA THR A 27 3.24 -13.37 -11.03
C THR A 27 4.41 -14.11 -10.41
N PRO A 28 5.41 -14.57 -11.20
CA PRO A 28 6.57 -15.24 -10.64
C PRO A 28 7.39 -14.27 -9.78
N PHE A 29 7.88 -14.74 -8.63
CA PHE A 29 8.70 -13.96 -7.69
C PHE A 29 8.07 -12.64 -7.20
N GLY A 30 6.73 -12.51 -7.23
CA GLY A 30 6.03 -11.28 -6.85
C GLY A 30 6.38 -10.77 -5.45
N PHE A 31 6.48 -11.67 -4.46
CA PHE A 31 6.87 -11.30 -3.10
C PHE A 31 8.31 -10.82 -3.01
N ILE A 32 9.22 -11.44 -3.74
CA ILE A 32 10.63 -11.02 -3.77
C ILE A 32 10.71 -9.60 -4.36
N GLY A 33 10.02 -9.34 -5.47
CA GLY A 33 9.91 -7.99 -6.03
C GLY A 33 9.33 -6.97 -5.04
N LEU A 34 8.30 -7.36 -4.28
CA LEU A 34 7.70 -6.51 -3.24
C LEU A 34 8.70 -6.16 -2.13
N PHE A 35 9.44 -7.15 -1.60
CA PHE A 35 10.45 -6.90 -0.56
C PHE A 35 11.56 -5.98 -1.06
N PHE A 36 12.08 -6.22 -2.27
CA PHE A 36 13.12 -5.37 -2.86
C PHE A 36 12.63 -3.96 -3.23
N ALA A 37 11.32 -3.77 -3.45
CA ALA A 37 10.77 -2.43 -3.67
C ALA A 37 10.56 -1.69 -2.33
N VAL A 38 9.99 -2.36 -1.34
CA VAL A 38 9.54 -1.73 -0.09
C VAL A 38 10.70 -1.49 0.87
N ILE A 39 11.57 -2.48 1.10
CA ILE A 39 12.61 -2.39 2.14
C ILE A 39 13.59 -1.24 1.85
N PRO A 40 14.17 -1.11 0.64
CA PRO A 40 15.08 0.01 0.37
C PRO A 40 14.38 1.37 0.46
N GLY A 41 13.13 1.45 -0.02
CA GLY A 41 12.33 2.67 0.10
C GLY A 41 12.11 3.10 1.54
N LEU A 42 11.75 2.15 2.42
CA LEU A 42 11.60 2.41 3.86
C LEU A 42 12.93 2.78 4.52
N MET A 43 14.04 2.12 4.17
CA MET A 43 15.35 2.46 4.72
C MET A 43 15.79 3.87 4.32
N ILE A 44 15.64 4.24 3.05
CA ILE A 44 15.96 5.58 2.55
C ILE A 44 15.04 6.61 3.22
N GLY A 45 13.73 6.33 3.30
CA GLY A 45 12.76 7.20 3.96
C GLY A 45 13.07 7.41 5.44
N ALA A 46 13.45 6.35 6.16
CA ALA A 46 13.87 6.43 7.56
C ALA A 46 15.17 7.23 7.73
N PHE A 47 16.14 7.04 6.84
CA PHE A 47 17.39 7.79 6.86
C PHE A 47 17.15 9.29 6.61
N ILE A 48 16.35 9.64 5.61
CA ILE A 48 15.97 11.03 5.35
C ILE A 48 15.21 11.61 6.54
N SER A 49 14.27 10.86 7.13
CA SER A 49 13.48 11.32 8.29
C SER A 49 14.37 11.65 9.50
N GLN A 50 15.36 10.80 9.80
CA GLN A 50 16.32 11.08 10.87
C GLN A 50 17.13 12.35 10.60
N ARG A 51 17.58 12.58 9.37
CA ARG A 51 18.34 13.79 9.02
C ARG A 51 17.49 15.05 9.13
N ILE A 52 16.23 14.99 8.71
CA ILE A 52 15.31 16.12 8.81
C ILE A 52 14.97 16.40 10.27
N ALA A 53 14.69 15.36 11.08
CA ALA A 53 14.44 15.51 12.51
C ALA A 53 15.62 16.20 13.21
N ASN A 54 16.84 15.71 13.00
CA ASN A 54 18.05 16.32 13.58
C ASN A 54 18.24 17.77 13.10
N PHE A 55 17.98 18.06 11.82
CA PHE A 55 18.06 19.44 11.31
C PHE A 55 17.04 20.36 12.00
N LEU A 56 15.82 19.88 12.26
CA LEU A 56 14.79 20.67 12.93
C LEU A 56 15.12 20.91 14.41
N GLU A 57 15.68 19.92 15.08
CA GLU A 57 16.20 20.03 16.46
C GLU A 57 17.35 21.05 16.53
N GLU A 58 18.31 21.00 15.60
CA GLU A 58 19.43 21.95 15.53
C GLU A 58 19.00 23.41 15.25
N ASN A 59 17.83 23.63 14.64
CA ASN A 59 17.31 24.97 14.32
C ASN A 59 16.24 25.46 15.31
N ASP A 60 16.02 24.76 16.43
CA ASP A 60 14.99 25.07 17.44
C ASP A 60 13.57 25.14 16.84
N LEU A 61 13.36 24.47 15.69
CA LEU A 61 12.09 24.43 14.96
C LEU A 61 11.19 23.31 15.48
N PHE A 62 11.78 22.31 16.13
CA PHE A 62 11.10 21.19 16.73
C PHE A 62 11.80 20.84 18.04
N VAL A 63 11.18 21.23 19.14
CA VAL A 63 11.55 20.76 20.47
C VAL A 63 10.74 19.47 20.66
N PRO A 64 11.36 18.29 20.86
CA PRO A 64 10.62 17.16 21.42
C PRO A 64 10.12 17.64 22.77
N SER A 65 8.80 17.72 22.95
CA SER A 65 8.22 18.01 24.25
C SER A 65 8.71 16.92 25.20
N ASP A 66 9.53 17.28 26.18
CA ASP A 66 10.02 16.43 27.28
C ASP A 66 8.86 16.07 28.24
N ASP A 67 7.65 15.85 27.70
CA ASP A 67 6.36 15.83 28.38
C ASP A 67 6.01 14.42 28.92
N ASP A 68 7.05 13.67 29.35
CA ASP A 68 6.93 12.36 30.00
C ASP A 68 7.74 12.30 31.34
N ASP A 69 8.17 13.45 31.89
CA ASP A 69 8.77 13.58 33.23
C ASP A 69 7.82 14.29 34.23
N ASP A 70 6.52 13.98 34.17
CA ASP A 70 5.55 14.27 35.24
C ASP A 70 5.22 12.97 36.01
N ASP A 71 5.85 12.76 37.18
CA ASP A 71 5.25 12.24 38.43
C ASP A 71 6.34 11.94 39.50
N ASP A 72 6.70 12.95 40.30
CA ASP A 72 7.25 12.83 41.67
C ASP A 72 6.13 12.54 42.70
#